data_AF-A0A950SF07-F1
#
_entry.id   AF-A0A950SF07-F1
#
_cell.length_a   1.000
_cell.length_b   1.000
_cell.length_c   1.000
_cell.angle_alpha   90.00
_cell.angle_beta   90.00
_cell.angle_gamma   90.00
#
_symmetry.space_group_name_H-M   'P 1'
#
loop_
_entity.id
_entity.type
_entity.pdbx_description
1 polymer ?
#
loop_
_entity_poly.entity_id
_entity_poly.type
_entity_poly.pdbx_seq_one_letter_code
_entity_poly.pdbx_strand_id
1 'polypeptide(L)'
;MTVFDRSSEVSGRGGRAAPKLARPALVAIGLALIVTIVWGGYGHHWPWTGINGRTARLWEWLNLLLLPVAVGVLPIWVSRRGGLGRRHLAVVLGALSILVLLVVLGYTVPWAWTGFVGNTLWDWLNLLALPFAVALLPVYHQIYHAWRPRHTTWALIAFGVFLIPVLGGYFGDWRWTGFHGNTLWDWLHLLLLPLLLPAVIVPTVVATQHAGRTPSDAEPRGPRRSSGHPVRRSD
;
A
#
# COMPACT_ATOMS: atom_id res chain seq x y z
N MET A 1 51.09 46.32 18.84
CA MET A 1 51.04 44.90 19.23
C MET A 1 49.62 44.42 18.96
N THR A 2 49.42 43.85 17.78
CA THR A 2 48.14 43.47 17.19
C THR A 2 47.84 42.03 17.56
N VAL A 3 46.81 41.81 18.38
CA VAL A 3 46.32 40.46 18.68
C VAL A 3 45.26 40.11 17.63
N PHE A 4 45.63 39.14 16.79
CA PHE A 4 44.80 38.54 15.76
C PHE A 4 43.66 37.73 16.40
N ASP A 5 42.42 38.11 16.10
CA ASP A 5 41.23 37.30 16.32
C ASP A 5 41.16 36.23 15.21
N ARG A 6 41.31 34.95 15.58
CA ARG A 6 41.30 33.81 14.66
C ARG A 6 40.57 32.63 15.31
N SER A 7 39.24 32.66 15.25
CA SER A 7 38.41 31.44 15.31
C SER A 7 36.97 31.70 14.84
N SER A 8 36.83 32.27 13.65
CA SER A 8 35.71 31.99 12.76
C SER A 8 36.01 30.71 11.96
N GLU A 9 34.95 30.03 11.51
CA GLU A 9 34.95 28.95 10.51
C GLU A 9 35.16 27.50 10.99
N VAL A 10 34.15 26.92 11.64
CA VAL A 10 33.58 25.62 11.19
C VAL A 10 32.07 25.64 11.47
N SER A 11 31.34 26.54 10.80
CA SER A 11 29.87 26.50 10.81
C SER A 11 29.39 25.66 9.63
N GLY A 12 28.80 24.52 9.96
CA GLY A 12 27.76 23.88 9.15
C GLY A 12 28.19 23.40 7.77
N ARG A 13 28.63 22.13 7.70
CA ARG A 13 28.39 21.28 6.52
C ARG A 13 26.94 21.49 6.08
N GLY A 14 26.76 22.20 4.97
CA GLY A 14 25.49 22.28 4.28
C GLY A 14 25.04 20.87 3.94
N GLY A 15 24.16 20.33 4.78
CA GLY A 15 23.38 19.16 4.43
C GLY A 15 22.64 19.51 3.16
N ARG A 16 23.12 18.98 2.02
CA ARG A 16 22.44 19.09 0.74
C ARG A 16 21.03 18.59 0.98
N ALA A 17 20.08 19.52 1.05
CA ALA A 17 18.67 19.20 1.11
C ALA A 17 18.40 18.31 -0.10
N ALA A 18 18.15 17.02 0.14
CA ALA A 18 17.78 16.11 -0.92
C ALA A 18 16.62 16.76 -1.69
N PRO A 19 16.71 16.89 -3.03
CA PRO A 19 15.68 17.57 -3.80
C PRO A 19 14.37 16.82 -3.54
N LYS A 20 13.42 17.51 -2.90
CA LYS A 20 12.06 16.99 -2.73
C LYS A 20 11.46 16.95 -4.12
N LEU A 21 11.55 15.80 -4.79
CA LEU A 21 10.89 15.55 -6.07
C LEU A 21 9.42 15.97 -5.91
N ALA A 22 9.03 17.00 -6.66
CA ALA A 22 7.69 17.54 -6.60
C ALA A 22 6.69 16.41 -6.92
N ARG A 23 5.57 16.34 -6.20
CA ARG A 23 4.53 15.32 -6.39
C ARG A 23 4.13 15.05 -7.85
N PRO A 24 3.98 16.05 -8.75
CA PRO A 24 3.72 15.77 -10.16
C PRO A 24 4.88 15.04 -10.86
N ALA A 25 6.13 15.26 -10.43
CA ALA A 25 7.29 14.55 -10.96
C ALA A 25 7.26 13.07 -10.59
N LEU A 26 6.88 12.70 -9.36
CA LEU A 26 6.73 11.28 -8.98
C LEU A 26 5.60 10.58 -9.76
N VAL A 27 4.47 11.27 -9.96
CA VAL A 27 3.37 10.74 -10.78
C VAL A 27 3.79 10.62 -12.24
N ALA A 28 4.49 11.61 -12.79
CA ALA A 28 5.03 11.58 -14.14
C ALA A 28 6.08 10.47 -14.32
N ILE A 29 6.95 10.24 -13.33
CA ILE A 29 7.92 9.13 -13.34
C ILE A 29 7.19 7.79 -13.30
N GLY A 30 6.16 7.64 -12.46
CA GLY A 30 5.34 6.43 -12.42
C GLY A 30 4.63 6.16 -13.74
N LEU A 31 4.00 7.19 -14.33
CA LEU A 31 3.39 7.09 -15.65
C LEU A 31 4.41 6.79 -16.75
N ALA A 32 5.58 7.43 -16.71
CA ALA A 32 6.64 7.19 -17.67
C ALA A 32 7.15 5.75 -17.56
N LEU A 33 7.35 5.22 -16.34
CA LEU A 33 7.69 3.82 -16.12
C LEU A 33 6.62 2.89 -16.69
N ILE A 34 5.33 3.14 -16.42
CA ILE A 34 4.23 2.34 -16.98
C ILE A 34 4.26 2.37 -18.51
N VAL A 35 4.39 3.56 -19.11
CA VAL A 35 4.46 3.73 -20.57
C VAL A 35 5.70 3.04 -21.14
N THR A 36 6.85 3.14 -20.51
CA THR A 36 8.10 2.47 -20.95
C THR A 36 7.98 0.96 -20.86
N ILE A 37 7.37 0.42 -19.81
CA ILE A 37 7.17 -1.03 -19.67
C ILE A 37 6.17 -1.51 -20.72
N VAL A 38 5.05 -0.80 -20.92
CA VAL A 38 4.04 -1.13 -21.95
C VAL A 38 4.64 -1.04 -23.35
N TRP A 39 5.40 0.01 -23.65
CA TRP A 39 6.10 0.18 -24.92
C TRP A 39 7.17 -0.90 -25.15
N GLY A 40 7.97 -1.20 -24.13
CA GLY A 40 9.00 -2.24 -24.20
C GLY A 40 8.43 -3.66 -24.37
N GLY A 41 7.31 -3.94 -23.71
CA GLY A 41 6.60 -5.22 -23.82
C GLY A 41 5.89 -5.41 -25.17
N TYR A 42 5.13 -4.40 -25.64
CA TYR A 42 4.39 -4.49 -26.91
C TYR A 42 5.26 -4.29 -28.14
N GLY A 43 6.20 -3.34 -28.11
CA GLY A 43 7.01 -2.96 -29.27
C GLY A 43 8.28 -3.80 -29.41
N HIS A 44 8.97 -4.10 -28.30
CA HIS A 44 10.31 -4.68 -28.31
C HIS A 44 10.41 -6.12 -27.78
N HIS A 45 9.28 -6.76 -27.45
CA HIS A 45 9.24 -8.19 -27.06
C HIS A 45 10.27 -8.54 -25.98
N TRP A 46 10.38 -7.71 -24.94
CA TRP A 46 11.42 -7.88 -23.93
C TRP A 46 11.35 -9.25 -23.24
N PRO A 47 12.35 -10.13 -23.44
CA PRO A 47 12.27 -11.51 -22.98
C PRO A 47 12.35 -11.62 -21.45
N TRP A 48 12.90 -10.61 -20.77
CA TRP A 48 13.07 -10.61 -19.32
C TRP A 48 11.76 -10.33 -18.55
N THR A 49 10.76 -9.71 -19.17
CA THR A 49 9.43 -9.55 -18.55
C THR A 49 8.54 -10.78 -18.74
N GLY A 50 8.93 -11.71 -19.63
CA GLY A 50 8.12 -12.88 -20.01
C GLY A 50 6.87 -12.56 -20.83
N ILE A 51 6.53 -11.28 -21.01
CA ILE A 51 5.38 -10.80 -21.78
C ILE A 51 5.83 -10.56 -23.22
N ASN A 52 5.62 -11.55 -24.07
CA ASN A 52 5.88 -11.47 -25.51
C ASN A 52 4.62 -11.04 -26.24
N GLY A 53 4.73 -10.46 -27.44
CA GLY A 53 3.57 -10.01 -28.23
C GLY A 53 2.45 -11.05 -28.47
N ARG A 54 2.73 -12.35 -28.29
CA ARG A 54 1.72 -13.44 -28.33
C ARG A 54 1.03 -13.72 -26.98
N THR A 55 1.68 -13.44 -25.86
CA THR A 55 1.16 -13.64 -24.48
C THR A 55 0.77 -12.33 -23.80
N ALA A 56 1.03 -11.18 -24.43
CA ALA A 56 0.70 -9.84 -23.95
C ALA A 56 -0.81 -9.57 -23.93
N ARG A 57 -1.50 -10.19 -22.96
CA ARG A 57 -2.91 -9.96 -22.69
C ARG A 57 -3.07 -8.92 -21.60
N LEU A 58 -4.19 -8.20 -21.60
CA LEU A 58 -4.51 -7.23 -20.54
C LEU A 58 -4.42 -7.87 -19.14
N TRP A 59 -4.81 -9.13 -19.01
CA TRP A 59 -4.65 -9.93 -17.79
C TRP A 59 -3.20 -10.00 -17.27
N GLU A 60 -2.23 -10.25 -18.16
CA GLU A 60 -0.81 -10.32 -17.78
C GLU A 60 -0.29 -8.94 -17.34
N TRP A 61 -0.73 -7.90 -18.05
CA TRP A 61 -0.44 -6.52 -17.66
C TRP A 61 -1.01 -6.16 -16.30
N LEU A 62 -2.22 -6.66 -15.99
CA LEU A 62 -2.81 -6.47 -14.67
C LEU A 62 -1.94 -7.16 -13.61
N ASN A 63 -1.54 -8.42 -13.79
CA ASN A 63 -0.66 -9.12 -12.86
C ASN A 63 0.65 -8.36 -12.60
N LEU A 64 1.29 -7.86 -13.66
CA LEU A 64 2.56 -7.15 -13.56
C LEU A 64 2.43 -5.78 -12.87
N LEU A 65 1.42 -5.00 -13.23
CA LEU A 65 1.29 -3.61 -12.80
C LEU A 65 0.57 -3.45 -11.47
N LEU A 66 -0.25 -4.42 -11.07
CA LEU A 66 -1.08 -4.30 -9.88
C LEU A 66 -0.26 -4.16 -8.60
N LEU A 67 0.83 -4.91 -8.48
CA LEU A 67 1.70 -4.88 -7.30
C LEU A 67 2.44 -3.51 -7.16
N PRO A 68 3.14 -2.98 -8.17
CA PRO A 68 3.75 -1.66 -8.07
C PRO A 68 2.72 -0.52 -7.95
N VAL A 69 1.55 -0.63 -8.58
CA VAL A 69 0.45 0.32 -8.36
C VAL A 69 -0.02 0.28 -6.92
N ALA A 70 -0.21 -0.91 -6.35
CA ALA A 70 -0.62 -1.05 -4.96
C ALA A 70 0.42 -0.44 -4.01
N VAL A 71 1.70 -0.79 -4.17
CA VAL A 71 2.79 -0.28 -3.34
C VAL A 71 3.01 1.23 -3.54
N GLY A 72 2.84 1.76 -4.74
CA GLY A 72 3.08 3.17 -5.04
C GLY A 72 1.92 4.08 -4.64
N VAL A 73 0.69 3.69 -4.97
CA VAL A 73 -0.49 4.56 -4.82
C VAL A 73 -1.03 4.52 -3.39
N LEU A 74 -1.07 3.34 -2.76
CA LEU A 74 -1.76 3.18 -1.47
C LEU A 74 -1.07 3.88 -0.30
N PRO A 75 0.26 3.83 -0.12
CA PRO A 75 0.92 4.56 0.97
C PRO A 75 0.75 6.07 0.83
N ILE A 76 0.78 6.58 -0.41
CA ILE A 76 0.52 8.01 -0.70
C ILE A 76 -0.91 8.39 -0.30
N TRP A 77 -1.86 7.49 -0.53
CA TRP A 77 -3.26 7.69 -0.21
C TRP A 77 -3.52 7.66 1.30
N VAL A 78 -2.97 6.67 2.01
CA VAL A 78 -3.12 6.52 3.47
C VAL A 78 -2.35 7.60 4.24
N SER A 79 -1.24 8.09 3.70
CA SER A 79 -0.48 9.20 4.30
C SER A 79 -1.21 10.54 4.21
N ARG A 80 -2.16 10.70 3.27
CA ARG A 80 -3.04 11.87 3.21
C ARG A 80 -4.22 11.67 4.15
N ARG A 81 -3.96 11.82 5.45
CA ARG A 81 -4.95 11.79 6.56
C ARG A 81 -6.03 12.89 6.48
N GLY A 82 -6.03 13.74 5.45
CA GLY A 82 -7.12 14.68 5.18
C GLY A 82 -8.20 13.95 4.39
N GLY A 83 -9.37 13.76 5.00
CA GLY A 83 -10.46 12.94 4.49
C GLY A 83 -10.68 13.03 2.98
N LEU A 84 -11.02 11.90 2.38
CA LEU A 84 -11.28 11.78 0.95
C LEU A 84 -12.33 12.79 0.50
N GLY A 85 -11.86 13.91 -0.04
CA GLY A 85 -12.76 14.88 -0.65
C GLY A 85 -13.62 14.15 -1.69
N ARG A 86 -14.89 14.53 -1.81
CA ARG A 86 -15.87 13.93 -2.74
C ARG A 86 -15.30 13.72 -4.16
N ARG A 87 -14.40 14.61 -4.61
CA ARG A 87 -13.69 14.49 -5.90
C ARG A 87 -12.78 13.26 -5.99
N HIS A 88 -11.99 12.97 -4.95
CA HIS A 88 -11.13 11.78 -4.93
C HIS A 88 -11.95 10.50 -4.87
N LEU A 89 -13.02 10.50 -4.08
CA LEU A 89 -13.96 9.39 -4.04
C LEU A 89 -14.60 9.17 -5.42
N ALA A 90 -15.05 10.25 -6.08
CA ALA A 90 -15.62 10.18 -7.42
C ALA A 90 -14.61 9.67 -8.46
N VAL A 91 -13.34 10.07 -8.38
CA VAL A 91 -12.28 9.57 -9.27
C VAL A 91 -12.03 8.08 -9.03
N VAL A 92 -11.94 7.63 -7.77
CA VAL A 92 -11.73 6.21 -7.45
C VAL A 92 -12.94 5.38 -7.86
N LEU A 93 -14.16 5.83 -7.54
CA LEU A 93 -15.38 5.15 -7.95
C LEU A 93 -15.53 5.14 -9.46
N GLY A 94 -15.18 6.23 -10.15
CA GLY A 94 -15.18 6.30 -11.61
C GLY A 94 -14.18 5.32 -12.23
N ALA A 95 -12.94 5.30 -11.74
CA ALA A 95 -11.91 4.36 -12.18
C ALA A 95 -12.32 2.90 -11.92
N LEU A 96 -12.87 2.61 -10.74
CA LEU A 96 -13.39 1.30 -10.40
C LEU A 96 -14.57 0.91 -11.29
N SER A 97 -15.48 1.84 -11.59
CA SER A 97 -16.63 1.60 -12.46
C SER A 97 -16.19 1.31 -13.89
N ILE A 98 -15.20 2.04 -14.40
CA ILE A 98 -14.59 1.79 -15.72
C ILE A 98 -13.92 0.42 -15.73
N LEU A 99 -13.17 0.06 -14.69
CA LEU A 99 -12.55 -1.25 -14.58
C LEU A 99 -13.60 -2.37 -14.58
N VAL A 100 -14.66 -2.24 -13.77
CA VAL A 100 -15.77 -3.21 -13.72
C VAL A 100 -16.44 -3.32 -15.08
N LEU A 101 -16.72 -2.19 -15.73
CA LEU A 101 -17.31 -2.17 -17.06
C LEU A 101 -16.40 -2.89 -18.08
N LEU A 102 -15.09 -2.62 -18.05
CA LEU A 102 -14.11 -3.28 -18.91
C LEU A 102 -14.05 -4.79 -18.68
N VAL A 103 -14.12 -5.24 -17.41
CA VAL A 103 -14.18 -6.66 -17.07
C VAL A 103 -15.46 -7.29 -17.62
N VAL A 104 -16.62 -6.68 -17.36
CA VAL A 104 -17.91 -7.17 -17.86
C VAL A 104 -17.90 -7.23 -19.40
N LEU A 105 -17.39 -6.20 -20.07
CA LEU A 105 -17.27 -6.18 -21.52
C LEU A 105 -16.30 -7.24 -22.04
N GLY A 106 -15.18 -7.47 -21.38
CA GLY A 106 -14.20 -8.48 -21.79
C GLY A 106 -14.66 -9.93 -21.56
N TYR A 107 -15.61 -10.17 -20.64
CA TYR A 107 -16.28 -11.47 -20.47
C TYR A 107 -17.47 -11.64 -21.41
N THR A 108 -18.20 -10.57 -21.74
CA THR A 108 -19.38 -10.63 -22.64
C THR A 108 -18.98 -10.64 -24.11
N VAL A 109 -17.94 -9.89 -24.47
CA VAL A 109 -17.37 -9.86 -25.81
C VAL A 109 -15.99 -10.54 -25.73
N PRO A 110 -15.79 -11.71 -26.37
CA PRO A 110 -14.56 -12.49 -26.25
C PRO A 110 -13.41 -11.84 -27.02
N TRP A 111 -12.90 -10.74 -26.47
CA TRP A 111 -11.73 -10.05 -26.97
C TRP A 111 -10.48 -10.84 -26.61
N ALA A 112 -9.90 -11.53 -27.59
CA ALA A 112 -8.71 -12.38 -27.42
C ALA A 112 -7.52 -11.65 -26.75
N TRP A 113 -7.42 -10.33 -26.91
CA TRP A 113 -6.36 -9.51 -26.32
C TRP A 113 -6.55 -9.22 -24.83
N THR A 114 -7.76 -9.32 -24.28
CA THR A 114 -7.98 -9.08 -22.84
C THR A 114 -7.44 -10.22 -21.99
N GLY A 115 -7.62 -11.45 -22.47
CA GLY A 115 -7.28 -12.66 -21.72
C GLY A 115 -8.17 -12.92 -20.52
N PHE A 116 -9.34 -12.27 -20.41
CA PHE A 116 -10.27 -12.52 -19.31
C PHE A 116 -11.05 -13.83 -19.48
N VAL A 117 -11.34 -14.20 -20.73
CA VAL A 117 -12.03 -15.46 -21.05
C VAL A 117 -11.19 -16.64 -20.57
N GLY A 118 -11.75 -17.44 -19.66
CA GLY A 118 -11.08 -18.60 -19.06
C GLY A 118 -10.60 -18.36 -17.62
N ASN A 119 -10.48 -17.10 -17.19
CA ASN A 119 -10.18 -16.79 -15.80
C ASN A 119 -11.43 -16.95 -14.94
N THR A 120 -11.26 -17.58 -13.79
CA THR A 120 -12.28 -17.84 -12.80
C THR A 120 -12.24 -16.79 -11.70
N LEU A 121 -13.27 -16.74 -10.85
CA LEU A 121 -13.26 -15.89 -9.66
C LEU A 121 -12.03 -16.14 -8.77
N TRP A 122 -11.58 -17.40 -8.69
CA TRP A 122 -10.37 -17.78 -7.99
C TRP A 122 -9.11 -17.09 -8.54
N ASP A 123 -8.98 -16.94 -9.85
CA ASP A 123 -7.83 -16.26 -10.47
C ASP A 123 -7.83 -14.77 -10.11
N TRP A 124 -9.01 -14.14 -10.10
CA TRP A 124 -9.16 -12.75 -9.63
C TRP A 124 -8.81 -12.60 -8.15
N LEU A 125 -9.19 -13.57 -7.30
CA LEU A 125 -8.83 -13.55 -5.88
C LEU A 125 -7.32 -13.67 -5.69
N ASN A 126 -6.64 -14.57 -6.39
CA ASN A 126 -5.18 -14.71 -6.31
C ASN A 126 -4.46 -13.41 -6.72
N LEU A 127 -4.93 -12.80 -7.82
CA LEU A 127 -4.41 -11.55 -8.32
C LEU A 127 -4.58 -10.41 -7.31
N LEU A 128 -5.73 -10.34 -6.64
CA LEU A 128 -6.05 -9.26 -5.69
C LEU A 128 -5.53 -9.50 -4.26
N ALA A 129 -5.27 -10.73 -3.85
CA ALA A 129 -4.96 -11.06 -2.45
C ALA A 129 -3.70 -10.36 -1.95
N LEU A 130 -2.62 -10.42 -2.72
CA LEU A 130 -1.33 -9.82 -2.37
C LEU A 130 -1.39 -8.28 -2.30
N PRO A 131 -1.83 -7.56 -3.36
CA PRO A 131 -1.93 -6.10 -3.30
C PRO A 131 -2.93 -5.63 -2.23
N PHE A 132 -4.00 -6.38 -1.98
CA PHE A 132 -4.93 -6.07 -0.89
C PHE A 132 -4.27 -6.19 0.48
N ALA A 133 -3.50 -7.25 0.74
CA ALA A 133 -2.80 -7.35 2.02
C ALA A 133 -1.74 -6.28 2.22
N VAL A 134 -1.02 -5.90 1.14
CA VAL A 134 -0.11 -4.76 1.16
C VAL A 134 -0.86 -3.46 1.40
N ALA A 135 -2.06 -3.29 0.83
CA ALA A 135 -2.93 -2.15 1.10
C ALA A 135 -3.36 -2.06 2.57
N LEU A 136 -3.53 -3.21 3.20
CA LEU A 136 -4.03 -3.31 4.56
C LEU A 136 -2.96 -2.95 5.60
N LEU A 137 -1.67 -3.15 5.30
CA LEU A 137 -0.51 -2.83 6.17
C LEU A 137 -0.66 -1.48 6.93
N PRO A 138 -0.76 -0.32 6.26
CA PRO A 138 -0.80 0.97 6.96
C PRO A 138 -2.15 1.26 7.63
N VAL A 139 -3.23 0.57 7.23
CA VAL A 139 -4.60 0.79 7.73
C VAL A 139 -4.91 -0.15 8.90
N TYR A 140 -4.22 -1.29 9.01
CA TYR A 140 -4.43 -2.32 10.02
C TYR A 140 -4.44 -1.75 11.44
N HIS A 141 -3.45 -0.92 11.76
CA HIS A 141 -3.35 -0.30 13.08
C HIS A 141 -4.52 0.66 13.38
N GLN A 142 -5.05 1.36 12.37
CA GLN A 142 -6.18 2.27 12.56
C GLN A 142 -7.49 1.51 12.74
N ILE A 143 -7.68 0.46 11.95
CA ILE A 143 -8.85 -0.41 12.02
C ILE A 143 -8.97 -1.05 13.39
N TYR A 144 -7.86 -1.55 13.95
CA TYR A 144 -7.85 -2.22 15.25
C TYR A 144 -8.29 -1.28 16.40
N HIS A 145 -7.82 -0.03 16.39
CA HIS A 145 -8.11 0.93 17.47
C HIS A 145 -9.41 1.73 17.29
N ALA A 146 -9.93 1.84 16.06
CA ALA A 146 -11.12 2.64 15.74
C ALA A 146 -12.36 1.81 15.40
N TRP A 147 -12.37 0.51 15.75
CA TRP A 147 -13.47 -0.39 15.43
C TRP A 147 -14.77 0.05 16.13
N ARG A 148 -15.84 0.26 15.35
CA ARG A 148 -17.17 0.66 15.81
C ARG A 148 -18.20 -0.39 15.41
N PRO A 149 -19.35 -0.50 16.09
CA PRO A 149 -20.39 -1.49 15.74
C PRO A 149 -20.85 -1.42 14.29
N ARG A 150 -20.91 -0.21 13.70
CA ARG A 150 -21.23 -0.02 12.27
C ARG A 150 -20.24 -0.73 11.34
N HIS A 151 -18.95 -0.77 11.68
CA HIS A 151 -17.94 -1.48 10.91
C HIS A 151 -18.16 -2.99 10.97
N THR A 152 -18.59 -3.53 12.11
CA THR A 152 -19.00 -4.93 12.23
C THR A 152 -20.16 -5.26 11.31
N THR A 153 -21.20 -4.42 11.25
CA THR A 153 -22.34 -4.65 10.34
C THR A 153 -21.88 -4.68 8.88
N TRP A 154 -21.06 -3.72 8.44
CA TRP A 154 -20.52 -3.71 7.09
C TRP A 154 -19.62 -4.91 6.81
N ALA A 155 -18.79 -5.32 7.76
CA ALA A 155 -17.92 -6.49 7.64
C ALA A 155 -18.75 -7.78 7.51
N LEU A 156 -19.83 -7.93 8.28
CA LEU A 156 -20.73 -9.08 8.20
C LEU A 156 -21.46 -9.14 6.85
N ILE A 157 -21.93 -7.99 6.34
CA ILE A 157 -22.56 -7.93 5.01
C ILE A 157 -21.54 -8.32 3.93
N ALA A 158 -20.34 -7.75 3.97
CA ALA A 158 -19.28 -8.07 3.00
C ALA A 158 -18.89 -9.56 3.07
N PHE A 159 -18.79 -10.11 4.28
CA PHE A 159 -18.51 -11.53 4.51
C PHE A 159 -19.63 -12.42 3.97
N GLY A 160 -20.90 -12.06 4.21
CA GLY A 160 -22.04 -12.79 3.65
C GLY A 160 -22.06 -12.78 2.12
N VAL A 161 -21.84 -11.61 1.50
CA VAL A 161 -21.73 -11.47 0.04
C VAL A 161 -20.59 -12.32 -0.52
N PHE A 162 -19.47 -12.41 0.18
CA PHE A 162 -18.34 -13.27 -0.19
C PHE A 162 -18.63 -14.77 -0.01
N LEU A 163 -19.39 -15.15 1.01
CA LEU A 163 -19.74 -16.55 1.26
C LEU A 163 -20.67 -17.14 0.20
N ILE A 164 -21.59 -16.34 -0.35
CA ILE A 164 -22.54 -16.80 -1.37
C ILE A 164 -21.83 -17.48 -2.57
N PRO A 165 -20.87 -16.85 -3.26
CA PRO A 165 -20.16 -17.50 -4.36
C PRO A 165 -19.26 -18.64 -3.89
N VAL A 166 -18.72 -18.61 -2.66
CA VAL A 166 -17.91 -19.72 -2.11
C VAL A 166 -18.78 -20.97 -1.96
N LEU A 167 -19.91 -20.85 -1.26
CA LEU A 167 -20.86 -21.94 -1.09
C LEU A 167 -21.44 -22.37 -2.43
N GLY A 168 -21.84 -21.43 -3.29
CA GLY A 168 -22.34 -21.73 -4.64
C GLY A 168 -21.30 -22.48 -5.50
N GLY A 169 -20.02 -22.14 -5.38
CA GLY A 169 -18.93 -22.82 -6.07
C GLY A 169 -18.72 -24.26 -5.63
N TYR A 170 -18.83 -24.54 -4.33
CA TYR A 170 -18.63 -25.89 -3.79
C TYR A 170 -19.87 -26.78 -3.83
N PHE A 171 -21.06 -26.22 -3.62
CA PHE A 171 -22.32 -27.00 -3.57
C PHE A 171 -23.07 -27.00 -4.90
N GLY A 172 -22.94 -25.94 -5.69
CA GLY A 172 -23.70 -25.75 -6.93
C GLY A 172 -22.91 -26.01 -8.21
N ASP A 173 -21.67 -26.52 -8.12
CA ASP A 173 -20.76 -26.73 -9.25
C ASP A 173 -20.60 -25.50 -10.15
N TRP A 174 -20.59 -24.30 -9.56
CA TRP A 174 -20.43 -23.06 -10.33
C TRP A 174 -19.01 -22.97 -10.91
N ARG A 175 -18.81 -23.52 -12.10
CA ARG A 175 -17.50 -23.63 -12.78
C ARG A 175 -16.80 -22.28 -12.96
N TRP A 176 -17.57 -21.19 -13.11
CA TRP A 176 -17.04 -19.83 -13.24
C TRP A 176 -16.32 -19.34 -11.97
N THR A 177 -16.64 -19.91 -10.80
CA THR A 177 -15.95 -19.55 -9.55
C THR A 177 -14.54 -20.09 -9.48
N GLY A 178 -14.27 -21.23 -10.11
CA GLY A 178 -12.98 -21.92 -10.03
C GLY A 178 -12.66 -22.47 -8.64
N PHE A 179 -13.65 -22.59 -7.75
CA PHE A 179 -13.44 -23.12 -6.39
C PHE A 179 -13.41 -24.64 -6.34
N HIS A 180 -13.99 -25.29 -7.35
CA HIS A 180 -14.06 -26.75 -7.39
C HIS A 180 -12.67 -27.35 -7.59
N GLY A 181 -12.25 -28.20 -6.65
CA GLY A 181 -10.90 -28.79 -6.61
C GLY A 181 -9.92 -28.06 -5.70
N ASN A 182 -10.23 -26.85 -5.24
CA ASN A 182 -9.40 -26.15 -4.27
C ASN A 182 -9.56 -26.77 -2.89
N THR A 183 -8.42 -27.02 -2.25
CA THR A 183 -8.32 -27.58 -0.91
C THR A 183 -8.29 -26.48 0.14
N LEU A 184 -8.44 -26.85 1.41
CA LEU A 184 -8.22 -25.93 2.53
C LEU A 184 -6.83 -25.26 2.46
N TRP A 185 -5.83 -25.98 1.95
CA TRP A 185 -4.48 -25.45 1.80
C TRP A 185 -4.39 -24.32 0.78
N ASP A 186 -5.14 -24.42 -0.32
CA ASP A 186 -5.17 -23.36 -1.34
C ASP A 186 -5.79 -22.08 -0.78
N TRP A 187 -6.87 -22.21 0.00
CA TRP A 187 -7.45 -21.10 0.75
C TRP A 187 -6.48 -20.51 1.77
N LEU A 188 -5.71 -21.35 2.46
CA LEU A 188 -4.72 -20.87 3.41
C LEU A 188 -3.60 -20.12 2.70
N HIS A 189 -3.09 -20.61 1.57
CA HIS A 189 -2.10 -19.88 0.78
C HIS A 189 -2.65 -18.55 0.25
N LEU A 190 -3.90 -18.53 -0.23
CA LEU A 190 -4.51 -17.31 -0.76
C LEU A 190 -4.75 -16.27 0.32
N LEU A 191 -5.25 -16.66 1.50
CA LEU A 191 -5.64 -15.72 2.55
C LEU A 191 -4.54 -15.49 3.57
N LEU A 192 -3.94 -16.57 4.10
CA LEU A 192 -2.98 -16.47 5.20
C LEU A 192 -1.66 -15.91 4.74
N LEU A 193 -1.10 -16.39 3.63
CA LEU A 193 0.23 -15.99 3.17
C LEU A 193 0.36 -14.47 2.97
N PRO A 194 -0.57 -13.79 2.27
CA PRO A 194 -0.48 -12.36 2.12
C PRO A 194 -0.82 -11.60 3.41
N LEU A 195 -1.70 -12.11 4.29
CA LEU A 195 -1.99 -11.48 5.60
C LEU A 195 -0.89 -11.70 6.66
N LEU A 196 -0.09 -12.75 6.53
CA LEU A 196 1.00 -13.06 7.46
C LEU A 196 2.11 -12.02 7.35
N LEU A 197 2.37 -11.49 6.15
CA LEU A 197 3.31 -10.38 5.93
C LEU A 197 2.99 -9.17 6.82
N PRO A 198 1.81 -8.52 6.77
CA PRO A 198 1.46 -7.45 7.68
C PRO A 198 1.47 -7.84 9.15
N ALA A 199 0.95 -9.02 9.48
CA ALA A 199 0.83 -9.45 10.87
C ALA A 199 2.18 -9.62 11.56
N VAL A 200 3.22 -10.06 10.84
CA VAL A 200 4.57 -10.30 11.40
C VAL A 200 5.48 -9.07 11.23
N ILE A 201 5.43 -8.38 10.08
CA ILE A 201 6.33 -7.26 9.78
C ILE A 201 6.00 -6.04 10.65
N VAL A 202 4.72 -5.72 10.87
CA VAL A 202 4.34 -4.53 11.63
C VAL A 202 4.85 -4.57 13.09
N PRO A 203 4.60 -5.61 13.90
CA PRO A 203 5.06 -5.63 15.28
C PRO A 203 6.59 -5.70 15.41
N THR A 204 7.28 -6.39 14.49
CA THR A 204 8.76 -6.48 14.51
C THR A 204 9.42 -5.13 14.23
N VAL A 205 8.88 -4.35 13.30
CA VAL A 205 9.33 -2.98 13.02
C VAL A 205 9.04 -2.05 14.20
N VAL A 206 7.89 -2.18 14.86
CA VAL A 206 7.55 -1.38 16.05
C VAL A 206 8.46 -1.73 17.24
N ALA A 207 8.71 -3.02 17.49
CA ALA A 207 9.57 -3.47 18.57
C ALA A 207 11.03 -2.98 18.41
N THR A 208 11.57 -3.02 17.19
CA THR A 208 12.92 -2.53 16.90
C THR A 208 13.05 -1.01 17.08
N GLN A 209 12.02 -0.24 16.75
CA GLN A 209 11.99 1.21 17.00
C GLN A 209 11.96 1.56 18.50
N HIS A 210 11.32 0.73 19.33
CA HIS A 210 11.32 0.91 20.79
C HIS A 210 12.66 0.49 21.42
N ALA A 211 13.29 -0.58 20.92
CA ALA A 211 14.59 -1.04 21.41
C ALA A 211 15.73 -0.06 21.09
N GLY A 212 15.67 0.67 19.98
CA GLY A 212 16.64 1.70 19.60
C GLY A 212 16.53 3.02 20.38
N ARG A 213 15.40 3.27 21.07
CA ARG A 213 15.25 4.37 22.04
C ARG A 213 15.73 3.92 23.42
N THR A 214 17.00 3.57 23.52
CA THR A 214 17.64 3.42 24.84
C THR A 214 17.66 4.78 25.56
N PRO A 215 17.44 4.82 26.89
CA PRO A 215 17.27 6.03 27.70
C PRO A 215 18.56 6.83 27.92
N SER A 216 19.44 6.93 26.92
CA SER A 216 20.64 7.78 26.97
C SER A 216 20.31 9.28 26.85
N ASP A 217 19.06 9.63 26.50
CA ASP A 217 18.52 11.00 26.55
C ASP A 217 17.90 11.35 27.91
N ALA A 218 17.94 10.43 28.90
CA ALA A 218 17.67 10.77 30.28
C ALA A 218 18.90 11.47 30.87
N GLU A 219 19.17 12.67 30.35
CA GLU A 219 20.13 13.60 30.94
C GLU A 219 19.70 13.82 32.41
N PRO A 220 20.57 13.51 33.39
CA PRO A 220 20.25 13.72 34.78
C PRO A 220 20.07 15.22 34.97
N ARG A 221 18.82 15.67 35.13
CA ARG A 221 18.51 17.05 35.50
C ARG A 221 19.32 17.37 36.75
N GLY A 222 20.40 18.11 36.57
CA GLY A 222 21.25 18.58 37.65
C GLY A 222 20.40 19.32 38.69
N PRO A 223 20.81 19.29 39.97
CA PRO A 223 20.02 19.83 41.06
C PRO A 223 19.63 21.28 40.77
N ARG A 224 18.32 21.55 40.77
CA ARG A 224 17.75 22.91 40.73
C ARG A 224 18.46 23.76 41.78
N ARG A 225 19.32 24.67 41.33
CA ARG A 225 19.80 25.78 42.17
C ARG A 225 18.56 26.55 42.62
N SER A 226 18.22 26.46 43.90
CA SER A 226 17.24 27.35 44.50
C SER A 226 17.77 28.77 44.41
N SER A 227 17.14 29.58 43.57
CA SER A 227 17.33 31.03 43.55
C SER A 227 16.92 31.58 44.92
N GLY A 228 17.93 31.92 45.72
CA GLY A 228 17.76 32.62 46.99
C GLY A 228 17.06 33.96 46.77
N HIS A 229 15.97 34.14 47.51
CA HIS A 229 15.18 35.35 47.57
C HIS A 229 15.99 36.44 48.31
N PRO A 230 16.23 37.63 47.73
CA PRO A 230 16.85 38.71 48.49
C PRO A 230 15.82 39.30 49.45
N VAL A 231 16.05 39.11 50.76
CA VAL A 231 15.34 39.80 51.83
C VAL A 231 15.74 41.27 51.78
N ARG A 232 14.80 42.11 51.36
CA ARG A 232 14.89 43.57 51.46
C ARG A 232 14.38 43.95 52.85
N ARG A 233 15.28 44.31 53.77
CA ARG A 233 14.91 45.05 55.00
C ARG A 233 15.17 46.53 54.75
N SER A 234 14.09 47.28 54.77
CA SER A 234 14.06 48.72 55.02
C SER A 234 13.87 48.89 56.53
N ASP A 235 14.62 49.84 57.09
CA ASP A 235 14.41 50.63 58.31
C ASP A 235 14.24 49.92 59.67
#